data_AF-W7BCX2-F1
#
_entry.id   AF-W7BCX2-F1
#
_cell.length_a   1.000
_cell.length_b   1.000
_cell.length_c   1.000
_cell.angle_alpha   90.00
_cell.angle_beta   90.00
_cell.angle_gamma   90.00
#
_symmetry.space_group_name_H-M   'P 1'
#
loop_
_entity.id
_entity.type
_entity.pdbx_description
1 polymer ?
#
loop_
_entity_poly.entity_id
_entity_poly.type
_entity_poly.pdbx_seq_one_letter_code
_entity_poly.pdbx_strand_id
1 'polypeptide(L)'
;MQYKDIWGHYQAAHVGLCLLHPTPNNLNSHSTKLFEYMAAGLPIVASDFPDFTKMLTEHDCGKTSDPEDYDALYDIIDFYMANPEKNKQLGENGKEAFNRFYNWEREGEKLSSIYSSED
;
A
#
# COMPACT_ATOMS: atom_id res chain seq x y z
N MET A 1 -13.26 18.11 4.81
CA MET A 1 -13.28 16.66 5.04
C MET A 1 -12.73 16.41 6.42
N GLN A 2 -13.41 15.64 7.27
CA GLN A 2 -12.86 15.25 8.58
C GLN A 2 -12.06 13.96 8.42
N TYR A 3 -11.01 13.75 9.22
CA TYR A 3 -10.16 12.55 9.11
C TYR A 3 -10.96 11.24 9.20
N LYS A 4 -12.00 11.21 10.04
CA LYS A 4 -12.90 10.06 10.19
C LYS A 4 -13.61 9.64 8.91
N ASP A 5 -13.76 10.55 7.95
CA ASP A 5 -14.48 10.30 6.69
C ASP A 5 -13.62 9.55 5.66
N ILE A 6 -12.30 9.44 5.90
CA ILE A 6 -11.34 8.89 4.93
C ILE A 6 -11.65 7.44 4.54
N TRP A 7 -12.14 6.64 5.48
CA TRP A 7 -12.49 5.24 5.24
C TRP A 7 -13.64 5.07 4.26
N GLY A 8 -14.61 5.99 4.28
CA GLY A 8 -15.69 5.99 3.29
C GLY A 8 -15.16 6.29 1.88
N HIS A 9 -14.17 7.18 1.78
CA HIS A 9 -13.50 7.45 0.50
C HIS A 9 -12.69 6.25 0.02
N TYR A 10 -11.97 5.56 0.90
CA TYR A 10 -11.24 4.35 0.53
C TYR A 10 -12.18 3.24 0.07
N GLN A 11 -13.30 3.01 0.76
CA GLN A 11 -14.27 1.98 0.36
C GLN A 11 -14.95 2.25 -0.99
N ALA A 12 -15.06 3.51 -1.40
CA ALA A 12 -15.62 3.91 -2.68
C ALA A 12 -14.58 4.02 -3.81
N ALA A 13 -13.29 3.91 -3.49
CA ALA A 13 -12.22 4.01 -4.48
C ALA A 13 -11.98 2.67 -5.18
N HIS A 14 -11.44 2.74 -6.40
CA HIS A 14 -11.07 1.54 -7.16
C HIS A 14 -9.58 1.16 -7.00
N VAL A 15 -8.74 2.13 -6.64
CA VAL A 15 -7.29 1.99 -6.53
C VAL A 15 -6.73 3.02 -5.53
N GLY A 16 -5.75 2.62 -4.74
CA GLY A 16 -4.98 3.51 -3.86
C GLY A 16 -3.72 4.00 -4.56
N LEU A 17 -3.53 5.32 -4.66
CA LEU A 17 -2.34 5.92 -5.26
C LEU A 17 -1.38 6.43 -4.19
N CYS A 18 -0.13 5.96 -4.23
CA CYS A 18 0.98 6.41 -3.40
C CYS A 18 2.17 6.84 -4.27
N LEU A 19 1.94 7.88 -5.07
CA LEU A 19 2.91 8.46 -5.98
C LEU A 19 3.65 9.62 -5.30
N LEU A 20 4.89 9.36 -4.91
CA LEU A 20 5.80 10.26 -4.21
C LEU A 20 7.04 10.54 -5.07
N HIS A 21 7.54 11.77 -5.05
CA HIS A 21 8.84 12.10 -5.66
C HIS A 21 10.01 11.46 -4.89
N PRO A 22 11.13 11.11 -5.55
CA PRO A 22 12.28 10.41 -4.96
C PRO A 22 13.15 11.35 -4.11
N THR A 23 12.58 11.87 -3.03
CA THR A 23 13.33 12.62 -2.02
C THR A 23 13.99 11.65 -1.03
N PRO A 24 15.08 12.04 -0.35
CA PRO A 24 15.71 11.18 0.65
C PRO A 24 14.74 10.66 1.72
N ASN A 25 13.76 11.48 2.14
CA ASN A 25 12.75 11.03 3.10
C ASN A 25 11.86 9.92 2.52
N ASN A 26 11.40 10.08 1.27
CA ASN A 26 10.47 9.13 0.66
C ASN A 26 11.14 7.82 0.26
N LEU A 27 12.44 7.85 -0.06
CA LEU A 27 13.22 6.65 -0.39
C LEU A 27 13.57 5.81 0.84
N ASN A 28 13.62 6.41 2.03
CA ASN A 28 14.04 5.74 3.27
C ASN A 28 12.90 5.58 4.29
N SER A 29 11.64 5.74 3.88
CA SER A 29 10.49 5.56 4.75
C SER A 29 9.32 4.88 4.04
N HIS A 30 8.53 4.12 4.79
CA HIS A 30 7.26 3.60 4.31
C HIS A 30 6.14 4.63 4.54
N SER A 31 5.43 4.99 3.48
CA SER A 31 4.25 5.84 3.61
C SER A 31 3.13 5.07 4.30
N THR A 32 2.50 5.68 5.31
CA THR A 32 1.34 5.07 5.99
C THR A 32 0.19 4.77 5.05
N LYS A 33 0.07 5.51 3.94
CA LYS A 33 -0.93 5.31 2.90
C LYS A 33 -0.92 3.89 2.34
N LEU A 34 0.26 3.27 2.18
CA LEU A 34 0.35 1.89 1.69
C LEU A 34 -0.41 0.93 2.61
N PHE A 35 -0.19 1.04 3.92
CA PHE A 35 -0.84 0.19 4.91
C PHE A 35 -2.33 0.52 5.08
N GLU A 36 -2.71 1.80 4.96
CA GLU A 36 -4.12 2.21 4.96
C GLU A 36 -4.89 1.62 3.78
N TYR A 37 -4.31 1.64 2.58
CA TYR A 37 -4.91 1.05 1.38
C TYR A 37 -5.01 -0.47 1.49
N MET A 38 -3.95 -1.13 2.00
CA MET A 38 -4.00 -2.56 2.31
C MET A 38 -5.14 -2.86 3.29
N ALA A 39 -5.24 -2.13 4.41
CA ALA A 39 -6.31 -2.33 5.39
C ALA A 39 -7.71 -2.12 4.80
N ALA A 40 -7.84 -1.16 3.88
CA ALA A 40 -9.08 -0.89 3.14
C ALA A 40 -9.40 -1.96 2.08
N GLY A 41 -8.45 -2.83 1.74
CA GLY A 41 -8.61 -3.81 0.66
C GLY A 41 -8.56 -3.18 -0.73
N LEU A 42 -7.77 -2.11 -0.89
CA LEU A 42 -7.55 -1.47 -2.17
C LEU A 42 -6.27 -2.00 -2.83
N PRO A 43 -6.31 -2.28 -4.15
CA PRO A 43 -5.09 -2.47 -4.92
C PRO A 43 -4.30 -1.16 -4.99
N ILE A 44 -2.98 -1.27 -5.05
CA ILE A 44 -2.08 -0.13 -4.88
C ILE A 44 -1.29 0.15 -6.16
N VAL A 45 -1.17 1.42 -6.53
CA VAL A 45 -0.11 1.91 -7.43
C VAL A 45 0.78 2.85 -6.63
N ALA A 46 2.07 2.52 -6.53
CA ALA A 46 3.03 3.30 -5.77
C ALA A 46 4.23 3.73 -6.62
N SER A 47 5.02 4.69 -6.13
CA SER A 47 6.29 5.02 -6.78
C SER A 47 7.22 3.81 -6.82
N ASP A 48 8.00 3.69 -7.91
CA ASP A 48 9.02 2.66 -8.08
C ASP A 48 10.24 2.89 -7.18
N PHE A 49 10.03 2.65 -5.88
CA PHE A 49 11.08 2.60 -4.88
C PHE A 49 11.35 1.14 -4.53
N PRO A 50 12.62 0.72 -4.32
CA PRO A 50 12.96 -0.68 -4.07
C PRO A 50 12.12 -1.34 -2.95
N ASP A 51 11.90 -0.63 -1.85
CA ASP A 51 11.12 -1.15 -0.71
C ASP A 51 9.63 -1.29 -1.04
N PHE A 52 9.06 -0.34 -1.80
CA PHE A 52 7.65 -0.39 -2.23
C PHE A 52 7.45 -1.53 -3.23
N THR A 53 8.34 -1.64 -4.22
CA THR A 53 8.31 -2.68 -5.25
C THR A 53 8.41 -4.07 -4.61
N LYS A 54 9.32 -4.24 -3.64
CA LYS A 54 9.43 -5.49 -2.87
C LYS A 54 8.13 -5.83 -2.15
N MET A 55 7.59 -4.89 -1.37
CA MET A 55 6.37 -5.10 -0.58
C MET A 55 5.16 -5.46 -1.45
N LEU A 56 4.93 -4.73 -2.54
CA LEU A 56 3.78 -4.97 -3.42
C LEU A 56 3.90 -6.28 -4.21
N THR A 57 5.13 -6.66 -4.60
CA THR A 57 5.39 -7.92 -5.31
C THR A 57 5.25 -9.13 -4.39
N GLU A 58 5.78 -9.04 -3.16
CA GLU A 58 5.75 -10.14 -2.18
C GLU A 58 4.31 -10.58 -1.86
N HIS A 59 3.39 -9.61 -1.80
CA HIS A 59 1.98 -9.86 -1.45
C HIS A 59 1.03 -9.86 -2.64
N ASP A 60 1.51 -9.72 -3.90
CA ASP A 60 0.67 -9.55 -5.11
C ASP A 60 -0.52 -8.60 -4.84
N CYS A 61 -0.24 -7.38 -4.38
CA CYS A 61 -1.28 -6.43 -3.95
C CYS A 61 -1.22 -5.07 -4.65
N GLY A 62 -0.35 -4.93 -5.66
CA GLY A 62 -0.22 -3.70 -6.41
C GLY A 62 0.87 -3.72 -7.46
N LYS A 63 1.14 -2.55 -8.04
CA LYS A 63 2.22 -2.28 -8.99
C LYS A 63 2.97 -1.02 -8.61
N THR A 64 4.18 -0.89 -9.11
CA THR A 64 4.94 0.36 -9.04
C THR A 64 5.11 1.00 -10.42
N SER A 65 5.31 2.32 -10.43
CA SER A 65 5.60 3.08 -11.65
C SER A 65 6.37 4.36 -11.29
N ASP A 66 7.04 4.96 -12.27
CA ASP A 66 7.59 6.30 -12.13
C ASP A 66 6.42 7.30 -12.01
N PRO A 67 6.36 8.15 -10.95
CA PRO A 67 5.31 9.16 -10.82
C PRO A 67 5.27 10.17 -11.97
N GLU A 68 6.32 10.28 -12.78
CA GLU A 68 6.38 11.17 -13.96
C GLU A 68 6.05 10.46 -15.29
N ASP A 69 5.92 9.13 -15.29
CA ASP A 69 5.51 8.34 -16.47
C ASP A 69 3.98 8.19 -16.52
N TYR A 70 3.32 9.23 -17.02
CA TYR A 70 1.86 9.27 -17.08
C TYR A 70 1.24 8.20 -17.99
N ASP A 71 1.94 7.79 -19.05
CA ASP A 71 1.46 6.76 -19.97
C ASP A 71 1.47 5.40 -19.27
N ALA A 72 2.55 5.06 -18.55
CA ALA A 72 2.60 3.83 -17.76
C ALA A 72 1.56 3.82 -16.62
N LEU A 73 1.35 4.96 -15.94
CA LEU A 73 0.33 5.09 -14.91
C LEU A 73 -1.08 4.89 -15.49
N TYR A 74 -1.35 5.47 -16.66
CA TYR A 74 -2.62 5.28 -17.37
C TYR A 74 -2.85 3.81 -17.68
N ASP A 75 -1.87 3.12 -18.27
CA ASP A 75 -1.98 1.71 -18.63
C ASP A 75 -2.25 0.80 -17.42
N ILE A 76 -1.63 1.09 -16.27
CA ILE A 76 -1.88 0.35 -15.02
C ILE A 76 -3.32 0.55 -14.54
N ILE A 77 -3.79 1.79 -14.52
CA ILE A 77 -5.15 2.11 -14.05
C ILE A 77 -6.20 1.53 -15.01
N ASP A 78 -6.00 1.68 -16.32
CA ASP A 78 -6.90 1.12 -17.34
C ASP A 78 -6.99 -0.40 -17.22
N PHE A 79 -5.85 -1.08 -17.03
CA PHE A 79 -5.83 -2.52 -16.76
C PHE A 79 -6.65 -2.90 -15.52
N TYR A 80 -6.54 -2.15 -14.42
CA TYR A 80 -7.33 -2.40 -13.21
C TYR A 80 -8.83 -2.19 -13.44
N MET A 81 -9.21 -1.14 -14.17
CA MET A 81 -10.63 -0.88 -14.48
C MET A 81 -11.22 -1.93 -15.43
N ALA A 82 -10.43 -2.41 -16.39
CA ALA A 82 -10.84 -3.45 -17.32
C ALA A 82 -10.90 -4.86 -16.70
N ASN A 83 -10.26 -5.08 -15.54
CA ASN A 83 -10.15 -6.38 -14.89
C ASN A 83 -10.60 -6.35 -13.42
N PRO A 84 -11.90 -6.13 -13.14
CA PRO A 84 -12.41 -5.93 -11.78
C PRO A 84 -12.15 -7.10 -10.83
N GLU A 85 -12.18 -8.35 -11.33
CA GLU A 85 -11.88 -9.53 -10.51
C GLU A 85 -10.40 -9.57 -10.08
N LYS A 86 -9.46 -9.28 -11.00
CA LYS A 86 -8.05 -9.18 -10.62
C LYS A 86 -7.82 -7.99 -9.68
N ASN A 87 -8.50 -6.87 -9.92
CA ASN A 87 -8.42 -5.68 -9.08
C ASN A 87 -8.86 -5.99 -7.64
N LYS A 88 -9.99 -6.70 -7.49
CA LYS A 88 -10.49 -7.17 -6.20
C LYS A 88 -9.52 -8.14 -5.53
N GLN A 89 -8.98 -9.10 -6.26
CA GLN A 89 -8.00 -10.07 -5.72
C GLN A 89 -6.75 -9.38 -5.17
N LEU A 90 -6.20 -8.40 -5.91
CA LEU A 90 -5.04 -7.62 -5.45
C LEU A 90 -5.34 -6.88 -4.13
N GLY A 91 -6.54 -6.29 -4.01
CA GLY A 91 -6.99 -5.64 -2.78
C GLY A 91 -7.15 -6.62 -1.61
N GLU A 92 -7.75 -7.79 -1.86
CA GLU A 92 -7.91 -8.86 -0.85
C GLU A 92 -6.55 -9.38 -0.34
N ASN A 93 -5.59 -9.57 -1.25
CA ASN A 93 -4.23 -9.96 -0.88
C ASN A 93 -3.56 -8.92 0.03
N GLY A 94 -3.68 -7.64 -0.32
CA GLY A 94 -3.16 -6.54 0.50
C GLY A 94 -3.79 -6.52 1.89
N LYS A 95 -5.10 -6.74 1.98
CA LYS A 95 -5.81 -6.81 3.26
C LYS A 95 -5.38 -8.00 4.10
N GLU A 96 -5.15 -9.16 3.49
CA GLU A 96 -4.58 -10.31 4.18
C GLU A 96 -3.19 -9.97 4.74
N ALA A 97 -2.31 -9.39 3.92
CA ALA A 97 -0.97 -8.99 4.33
C ALA A 97 -1.00 -8.01 5.51
N PHE A 98 -1.88 -7.01 5.49
CA PHE A 98 -2.05 -6.08 6.60
C PHE A 98 -2.46 -6.78 7.90
N ASN A 99 -3.48 -7.63 7.85
CA ASN A 99 -3.98 -8.36 9.01
C ASN A 99 -2.93 -9.32 9.59
N ARG A 100 -2.02 -9.83 8.76
CA ARG A 100 -0.99 -10.78 9.19
C ARG A 100 0.29 -10.11 9.69
N PHE A 101 0.74 -9.03 9.04
CA PHE A 101 2.12 -8.56 9.18
C PHE A 101 2.26 -7.08 9.58
N TYR A 102 1.38 -6.21 9.09
CA TYR A 102 1.62 -4.75 9.08
C TYR A 102 0.70 -3.93 10.00
N ASN A 103 -0.08 -4.60 10.85
CA ASN A 103 -0.96 -3.92 11.80
C ASN A 103 -0.26 -3.59 13.12
N TRP A 104 -0.87 -2.69 13.89
CA TRP A 104 -0.32 -2.21 15.15
C TRP A 104 -0.20 -3.27 16.25
N GLU A 105 -1.00 -4.34 16.22
CA GLU A 105 -0.85 -5.44 17.17
C GLU A 105 0.50 -6.14 16.92
N ARG A 106 0.82 -6.43 15.66
CA ARG A 106 2.11 -7.02 15.26
C ARG A 106 3.30 -6.11 15.52
N GLU A 107 3.20 -4.83 15.20
CA GLU A 107 4.28 -3.88 15.49
C GLU A 107 4.46 -3.68 17.01
N GLY A 108 3.37 -3.72 17.78
CA GLY A 108 3.41 -3.64 19.24
C GLY A 108 4.10 -4.86 19.88
N GLU A 109 3.89 -6.07 19.35
CA GLU A 109 4.60 -7.28 19.76
C GLU A 109 6.12 -7.13 19.54
N LYS A 110 6.54 -6.67 18.36
CA LYS A 110 7.96 -6.44 18.04
C LYS A 110 8.57 -5.41 18.98
N LEU A 111 7.89 -4.28 19.19
CA LEU A 111 8.35 -3.24 20.10
C LEU A 111 8.52 -3.80 21.51
N SER A 112 7.50 -4.46 22.04
CA SER A 112 7.53 -5.05 23.40
C SER A 112 8.67 -6.05 23.57
N SER A 113 8.98 -6.84 22.53
CA SER A 113 10.08 -7.80 22.56
C SER A 113 11.45 -7.12 22.71
N ILE A 114 11.65 -5.96 22.08
CA ILE A 114 12.89 -5.19 22.19
C ILE A 114 13.05 -4.68 23.63
N TYR A 115 12.02 -4.05 24.20
CA TYR A 115 12.06 -3.53 25.57
C TYR A 115 12.22 -4.63 26.64
N SER A 116 11.75 -5.85 26.35
CA SER A 116 11.86 -6.99 27.27
C SER A 116 13.18 -7.76 27.10
N SER A 117 13.97 -7.44 26.06
CA SER A 117 15.24 -8.10 25.76
C SER A 117 16.46 -7.42 26.38
N GLU A 118 16.25 -6.37 27.18
CA GLU A 118 17.29 -5.75 28.01
C GLU A 118 17.44 -6.52 29.33
N ASP A 119 18.36 -7.48 29.35
CA ASP A 119 19.20 -7.84 30.51
C ASP A 119 20.62 -7.31 30.27
#